data_AF-D2S6G9-F1
#
_entry.id   AF-D2S6G9-F1
#
_cell.length_a   1.000
_cell.length_b   1.000
_cell.length_c   1.000
_cell.angle_alpha   90.00
_cell.angle_beta   90.00
_cell.angle_gamma   90.00
#
_symmetry.space_group_name_H-M   'P 1'
#
loop_
_entity.id
_entity.type
_entity.pdbx_description
1 polymer ?
#
loop_
_entity_poly.entity_id
_entity_poly.type
_entity_poly.pdbx_seq_one_letter_code
_entity_poly.pdbx_strand_id
1 'polypeptide(L)'
;MRSVAKRDTIRMIPEEATTETGLPSPRRGSGTERRCGWCRRVLPQQGSVGRPRQYCGQACRQRAYEQRSATAKAGLSGDVVLVTRAELDGLQDRLYQLRCAIEDVETLLGERHTKAELERSLQDLVRSTGRLDKLWVSERAAG
;
A
#
# COMPACT_ATOMS: atom_id res chain seq x y z
N MET A 1 45.65 -8.69 -7.22
CA MET A 1 44.63 -8.72 -8.29
C MET A 1 43.81 -10.00 -8.16
N ARG A 2 42.62 -9.92 -7.56
CA ARG A 2 41.68 -11.05 -7.48
C ARG A 2 40.25 -10.53 -7.77
N SER A 3 39.73 -11.00 -8.90
CA SER A 3 38.33 -11.31 -9.25
C SER A 3 37.21 -10.43 -8.67
N VAL A 4 36.58 -9.65 -9.55
CA VAL A 4 35.24 -9.04 -9.36
C VAL A 4 34.21 -10.16 -9.37
N ALA A 5 33.86 -10.68 -8.20
CA ALA A 5 32.85 -11.70 -8.04
C ALA A 5 31.46 -11.06 -7.80
N LYS A 6 30.62 -11.21 -8.82
CA LYS A 6 29.18 -11.54 -8.74
C LYS A 6 28.24 -10.50 -8.09
N ARG A 7 27.68 -9.65 -8.96
CA ARG A 7 26.40 -8.96 -8.73
C ARG A 7 25.29 -10.01 -8.71
N ASP A 8 24.93 -10.53 -7.55
CA ASP A 8 23.77 -11.41 -7.39
C ASP A 8 22.49 -10.56 -7.22
N THR A 9 21.85 -10.33 -8.37
CA THR A 9 20.40 -10.46 -8.62
C THR A 9 19.43 -9.75 -7.67
N ILE A 10 19.03 -8.52 -8.02
CA ILE A 10 17.69 -8.02 -7.69
C ILE A 10 16.69 -9.08 -8.20
N ARG A 11 15.90 -9.65 -7.28
CA ARG A 11 14.85 -10.62 -7.60
C ARG A 11 13.81 -9.89 -8.46
N MET A 12 13.92 -10.08 -9.78
CA MET A 12 12.99 -9.58 -10.79
C MET A 12 11.57 -9.95 -10.35
N ILE A 13 10.75 -8.94 -10.05
CA ILE A 13 9.30 -9.10 -9.91
C ILE A 13 8.81 -9.48 -11.30
N PRO A 14 8.10 -10.60 -11.49
CA PRO A 14 7.60 -10.96 -12.81
C PRO A 14 6.62 -9.90 -13.28
N GLU A 15 6.92 -9.31 -14.43
CA GLU A 15 6.12 -8.29 -15.11
C GLU A 15 4.73 -8.90 -15.44
N GLU A 16 3.71 -8.49 -14.69
CA GLU A 16 2.35 -8.97 -14.89
C GLU A 16 1.84 -8.51 -16.26
N ALA A 17 1.47 -9.47 -17.11
CA ALA A 17 0.94 -9.22 -18.45
C ALA A 17 -0.23 -8.22 -18.41
N THR A 18 0.03 -7.03 -18.92
CA THR A 18 -0.96 -5.98 -19.14
C THR A 18 -1.91 -6.43 -20.26
N THR A 19 -3.21 -6.37 -19.99
CA THR A 19 -4.20 -6.34 -21.08
C THR A 19 -4.25 -4.92 -21.63
N GLU A 20 -4.69 -4.79 -22.88
CA GLU A 20 -4.79 -3.59 -23.72
C GLU A 20 -5.60 -2.40 -23.14
N THR A 21 -5.99 -2.45 -21.86
CA THR A 21 -6.66 -1.35 -21.13
C THR A 21 -6.00 -1.03 -19.78
N GLY A 22 -4.88 -1.66 -19.40
CA GLY A 22 -4.10 -1.31 -18.21
C GLY A 22 -4.77 -1.59 -16.85
N LEU A 23 -5.94 -2.21 -16.81
CA LEU A 23 -6.62 -2.60 -15.57
C LEU A 23 -6.37 -4.08 -15.21
N PRO A 24 -6.05 -4.41 -13.95
CA PRO A 24 -5.87 -5.80 -13.53
C PRO A 24 -7.18 -6.61 -13.67
N SER A 25 -7.10 -7.72 -14.40
CA SER A 25 -8.20 -8.66 -14.62
C SER A 25 -8.71 -9.27 -13.30
N PRO A 26 -10.03 -9.32 -13.05
CA PRO A 26 -10.58 -9.87 -11.81
C PRO A 26 -10.59 -11.40 -11.87
N ARG A 27 -9.42 -12.03 -11.71
CA ARG A 27 -9.34 -13.49 -11.61
C ARG A 27 -10.11 -13.96 -10.36
N ARG A 28 -11.15 -14.76 -10.60
CA ARG A 28 -11.91 -15.47 -9.56
C ARG A 28 -11.08 -16.63 -9.00
N GLY A 29 -10.62 -16.46 -7.77
CA GLY A 29 -10.59 -17.46 -6.69
C GLY A 29 -9.81 -18.77 -6.88
N SER A 30 -8.56 -18.79 -6.40
CA SER A 30 -8.04 -19.87 -5.53
C SER A 30 -6.72 -19.40 -4.89
N GLY A 31 -6.70 -19.23 -3.57
CA GLY A 31 -5.46 -19.10 -2.77
C GLY A 31 -5.02 -17.69 -2.34
N THR A 32 -5.46 -16.61 -2.98
CA THR A 32 -5.08 -15.26 -2.53
C THR A 32 -5.99 -14.78 -1.41
N GLU A 33 -5.37 -14.44 -0.28
CA GLU A 33 -6.02 -13.87 0.90
C GLU A 33 -6.94 -12.71 0.52
N ARG A 34 -8.25 -12.87 0.75
CA ARG A 34 -9.27 -11.88 0.38
C ARG A 34 -9.10 -10.63 1.24
N ARG A 35 -9.17 -9.45 0.64
CA ARG A 35 -9.05 -8.16 1.34
C ARG A 35 -10.37 -7.39 1.32
N CYS A 36 -10.60 -6.63 2.40
CA CYS A 36 -11.76 -5.75 2.54
C CYS A 36 -11.79 -4.69 1.43
N GLY A 37 -12.91 -4.51 0.74
CA GLY A 37 -13.06 -3.51 -0.32
C GLY A 37 -13.00 -2.04 0.12
N TRP A 38 -12.81 -1.76 1.41
CA TRP A 38 -12.64 -0.42 1.97
C TRP A 38 -11.26 -0.23 2.60
N CYS A 39 -10.92 -0.99 3.65
CA CYS A 39 -9.67 -0.82 4.40
C CYS A 39 -8.56 -1.80 4.04
N ARG A 40 -8.83 -2.73 3.10
CA ARG A 40 -7.98 -3.85 2.64
C ARG A 40 -7.28 -4.70 3.70
N ARG A 41 -7.77 -4.64 4.93
CA ARG A 41 -7.53 -5.67 5.94
C ARG A 41 -7.93 -7.02 5.37
N VAL A 42 -7.12 -8.02 5.67
CA VAL A 42 -7.42 -9.43 5.40
C VAL A 42 -8.80 -9.77 5.96
N LEU A 43 -9.63 -10.37 5.12
CA LEU A 43 -10.91 -10.93 5.53
C LEU A 43 -10.67 -12.33 6.09
N PRO A 44 -11.37 -12.70 7.18
CA PRO A 44 -11.28 -14.05 7.71
C PRO A 44 -11.66 -15.06 6.63
N GLN A 45 -10.93 -16.16 6.59
CA GLN A 45 -11.18 -17.23 5.65
C GLN A 45 -12.60 -17.77 5.88
N GLN A 46 -13.43 -17.68 4.85
CA GLN A 46 -14.81 -18.14 4.93
C GLN A 46 -14.91 -19.54 4.32
N GLY A 47 -15.77 -20.39 4.89
CA GLY A 47 -16.12 -21.68 4.30
C GLY A 47 -16.73 -21.52 2.90
N SER A 48 -16.82 -22.63 2.17
CA SER A 48 -17.24 -22.68 0.75
C SER A 48 -18.72 -22.33 0.50
N VAL A 49 -19.50 -22.05 1.53
CA VAL A 49 -20.96 -21.88 1.43
C VAL A 49 -21.35 -20.41 1.63
N GLY A 50 -22.01 -19.84 0.61
CA GLY A 50 -22.58 -18.49 0.65
C GLY A 50 -21.80 -17.43 -0.14
N ARG A 51 -22.37 -16.21 -0.21
CA ARG A 51 -21.75 -15.08 -0.91
C ARG A 51 -20.50 -14.63 -0.14
N PRO A 52 -19.32 -14.57 -0.78
CA PRO A 52 -18.10 -14.13 -0.12
C PRO A 52 -18.24 -12.72 0.48
N ARG A 53 -17.76 -12.54 1.71
CA ARG A 53 -17.66 -11.20 2.32
C ARG A 53 -16.81 -10.28 1.45
N GLN A 54 -17.28 -9.04 1.31
CA GLN A 54 -16.57 -7.95 0.61
C GLN A 54 -15.96 -6.96 1.60
N TYR A 55 -16.49 -6.85 2.82
CA TYR A 55 -16.05 -5.88 3.84
C TYR A 55 -15.82 -6.57 5.18
N CYS A 56 -14.89 -6.05 5.98
CA CYS A 56 -14.55 -6.64 7.28
C CYS A 56 -15.61 -6.38 8.37
N GLY A 57 -16.50 -5.40 8.17
CA GLY A 57 -17.56 -5.05 9.12
C GLY A 57 -18.51 -3.98 8.58
N GLN A 58 -19.55 -3.66 9.35
CA GLN A 58 -20.62 -2.73 8.97
C GLN A 58 -20.08 -1.30 8.74
N ALA A 59 -19.17 -0.80 9.58
CA ALA A 59 -18.56 0.52 9.40
C ALA A 59 -17.84 0.67 8.03
N CYS A 60 -17.08 -0.35 7.60
CA CYS A 60 -16.42 -0.33 6.29
C CYS A 60 -17.42 -0.39 5.12
N ARG A 61 -18.53 -1.12 5.30
CA ARG A 61 -19.61 -1.16 4.30
C ARG A 61 -20.32 0.19 4.18
N GLN A 62 -20.57 0.85 5.30
CA GLN A 62 -21.23 2.15 5.37
C GLN A 62 -20.41 3.23 4.64
N ARG A 63 -19.12 3.35 4.98
CA ARG A 63 -18.22 4.30 4.33
C ARG A 63 -18.08 4.07 2.82
N ALA A 64 -18.01 2.79 2.41
CA ALA A 64 -17.98 2.46 0.98
C ALA A 64 -19.26 2.85 0.23
N TYR A 65 -20.41 2.86 0.91
CA TYR A 65 -21.66 3.36 0.34
C TYR A 65 -21.69 4.89 0.28
N GLU A 66 -21.25 5.57 1.34
CA GLU A 66 -21.17 7.03 1.40
C GLU A 66 -20.26 7.57 0.30
N GLN A 67 -19.05 7.02 0.15
CA GLN A 67 -18.11 7.42 -0.90
C GLN A 67 -18.73 7.24 -2.29
N ARG A 68 -19.36 6.10 -2.59
CA ARG A 68 -20.01 5.89 -3.89
C ARG A 68 -21.15 6.87 -4.13
N SER A 69 -21.94 7.16 -3.09
CA SER A 69 -23.06 8.10 -3.17
C SER A 69 -22.59 9.54 -3.39
N ALA A 70 -21.52 9.96 -2.68
CA ALA A 70 -20.90 11.28 -2.87
C ALA A 70 -20.30 11.42 -4.28
N THR A 71 -19.59 10.39 -4.75
CA THR A 71 -18.99 10.36 -6.09
C THR A 71 -20.06 10.45 -7.19
N ALA A 72 -21.15 9.67 -7.05
CA ALA A 72 -22.28 9.71 -7.98
C ALA A 72 -22.97 11.08 -7.99
N LYS A 73 -23.18 11.71 -6.83
CA LYS A 73 -23.75 13.06 -6.73
C LYS A 73 -22.87 14.13 -7.39
N ALA A 74 -21.54 13.96 -7.30
CA ALA A 74 -20.58 14.86 -7.92
C ALA A 74 -20.40 14.62 -9.44
N GLY A 75 -21.08 13.61 -10.03
CA GLY A 75 -20.92 13.26 -11.45
C GLY A 75 -19.54 12.70 -11.79
N LEU A 76 -18.80 12.23 -10.78
CA LEU A 76 -17.46 11.69 -10.94
C LEU A 76 -17.54 10.19 -11.23
N SER A 77 -16.55 9.67 -11.97
CA SER A 77 -16.41 8.23 -12.15
C SER A 77 -15.91 7.56 -10.87
N GLY A 78 -16.25 6.28 -10.69
CA GLY A 78 -15.97 5.54 -9.44
C GLY A 78 -14.49 5.27 -9.17
N ASP A 79 -13.61 5.55 -10.13
CA ASP A 79 -12.15 5.47 -10.07
C ASP A 79 -11.48 6.82 -9.75
N VAL A 80 -12.23 7.92 -9.73
CA VAL A 80 -11.70 9.25 -9.40
C VAL A 80 -11.59 9.40 -7.89
N VAL A 81 -10.43 9.88 -7.45
CA VAL A 81 -10.13 10.23 -6.07
C VAL A 81 -9.92 11.73 -5.97
N LEU A 82 -10.72 12.39 -5.14
CA LEU A 82 -10.51 13.78 -4.76
C LEU A 82 -9.61 13.82 -3.52
N VAL A 83 -8.54 14.60 -3.61
CA VAL A 83 -7.65 14.91 -2.48
C VAL A 83 -7.44 16.41 -2.44
N THR A 84 -7.31 16.96 -1.23
CA THR A 84 -6.85 18.34 -1.10
C THR A 84 -5.37 18.42 -1.48
N ARG A 85 -4.93 19.60 -1.94
CA ARG A 85 -3.52 19.83 -2.24
C ARG A 85 -2.63 19.54 -1.03
N ALA A 86 -3.05 19.98 0.16
CA ALA A 86 -2.32 19.74 1.41
C ALA A 86 -2.21 18.25 1.77
N GLU A 87 -3.22 17.43 1.47
CA GLU A 87 -3.13 15.98 1.67
C GLU A 87 -2.18 15.31 0.69
N LEU A 88 -2.16 15.77 -0.57
CA LEU A 88 -1.23 15.28 -1.57
C LEU A 88 0.21 15.66 -1.21
N ASP A 89 0.46 16.91 -0.84
CA ASP A 89 1.78 17.38 -0.42
C ASP A 89 2.26 16.60 0.83
N GLY A 90 1.38 16.43 1.83
CA GLY A 90 1.70 15.63 3.02
C GLY A 90 1.95 14.14 2.74
N LEU A 91 1.38 13.58 1.67
CA LEU A 91 1.72 12.23 1.20
C LEU A 91 3.10 12.21 0.54
N GLN A 92 3.39 13.18 -0.33
CA GLN A 92 4.68 13.31 -1.01
C GLN A 92 5.83 13.47 0.00
N ASP A 93 5.65 14.30 1.03
CA ASP A 93 6.64 14.50 2.09
C ASP A 93 6.95 13.20 2.84
N ARG A 94 5.94 12.39 3.14
CA ARG A 94 6.12 11.09 3.81
C ARG A 94 6.83 10.07 2.92
N LEU A 95 6.50 10.04 1.62
CA LEU A 95 7.21 9.18 0.67
C LEU A 95 8.68 9.60 0.51
N TYR A 96 8.95 10.90 0.54
CA TYR A 96 10.30 11.43 0.54
C TYR A 96 11.07 11.00 1.80
N GLN A 97 10.47 11.14 3.00
CA GLN A 97 11.06 10.68 4.25
C GLN A 97 11.37 9.18 4.24
N LEU A 98 10.45 8.36 3.71
CA LEU A 98 10.68 6.92 3.55
C LEU A 98 11.86 6.64 2.62
N ARG A 99 11.95 7.33 1.48
CA ARG A 99 13.07 7.17 0.56
C ARG A 99 14.41 7.49 1.23
N CYS A 100 14.49 8.61 1.93
CA CYS A 100 15.70 8.99 2.66
C CYS A 100 16.09 7.96 3.72
N ALA A 101 15.11 7.44 4.50
CA ALA A 101 15.41 6.41 5.49
C ALA A 101 15.92 5.10 4.86
N ILE A 102 15.50 4.77 3.64
CA ILE A 102 16.04 3.63 2.89
C ILE A 102 17.47 3.94 2.43
N GLU A 103 17.71 5.12 1.87
CA GLU A 103 19.04 5.59 1.43
C GLU A 103 20.05 5.60 2.61
N ASP A 104 19.60 5.94 3.83
CA ASP A 104 20.42 5.89 5.05
C ASP A 104 20.84 4.45 5.41
N VAL A 105 19.92 3.48 5.29
CA VAL A 105 20.23 2.05 5.49
C VAL A 105 21.19 1.55 4.42
N GLU A 106 20.98 1.91 3.15
CA GLU A 106 21.88 1.53 2.04
C GLU A 106 23.30 2.06 2.27
N THR A 107 23.42 3.31 2.71
CA THR A 107 24.70 3.93 3.06
C THR A 107 25.38 3.17 4.22
N LEU A 108 24.64 2.90 5.29
CA LEU A 108 25.15 2.19 6.47
C LEU A 108 25.66 0.77 6.12
N LEU A 109 24.97 0.07 5.22
CA LEU A 109 25.38 -1.26 4.75
C LEU A 109 26.70 -1.24 3.95
N GLY A 110 27.04 -0.10 3.34
CA GLY A 110 28.32 0.10 2.65
C GLY A 110 29.50 0.33 3.60
N GLU A 111 29.24 0.61 4.88
CA GLU A 111 30.24 0.97 5.88
C GLU A 111 30.51 -0.15 6.89
N ARG A 112 31.53 0.04 7.73
CA ARG A 112 31.79 -0.82 8.91
C ARG A 112 30.80 -0.45 10.02
N HIS A 113 29.62 -1.05 9.98
CA HIS A 113 28.54 -0.80 10.92
C HIS A 113 28.49 -1.86 12.03
N THR A 114 28.03 -1.45 13.20
CA THR A 114 27.70 -2.35 14.30
C THR A 114 26.26 -2.83 14.18
N LYS A 115 25.95 -3.95 14.85
CA LYS A 115 24.58 -4.44 14.96
C LYS A 115 23.62 -3.39 15.55
N ALA A 116 24.08 -2.62 16.54
CA ALA A 116 23.26 -1.62 17.21
C ALA A 116 22.91 -0.42 16.30
N GLU A 117 23.82 -0.02 15.42
CA GLU A 117 23.55 1.03 14.42
C GLU A 117 22.55 0.55 13.37
N LEU A 118 22.68 -0.69 12.91
CA LEU A 118 21.73 -1.29 11.97
C LEU A 118 20.33 -1.41 12.58
N GLU A 119 20.23 -1.91 13.81
CA GLU A 119 18.94 -2.01 14.51
C GLU A 119 18.28 -0.65 14.67
N ARG A 120 19.05 0.40 14.97
CA ARG A 120 18.52 1.77 15.08
C ARG A 120 18.03 2.29 13.73
N SER A 121 18.85 2.17 12.68
CA SER A 121 18.50 2.63 11.34
C SER A 121 17.25 1.92 10.79
N LEU A 122 17.13 0.61 11.03
CA LEU A 122 15.93 -0.15 10.67
C LEU A 122 14.70 0.27 11.49
N GLN A 123 14.85 0.61 12.77
CA GLN A 123 13.76 1.15 13.57
C GLN A 123 13.29 2.51 13.05
N ASP A 124 14.20 3.38 12.65
CA ASP A 124 13.88 4.68 12.08
C ASP A 124 13.24 4.56 10.69
N LEU A 125 13.69 3.61 9.87
CA LEU A 125 13.03 3.22 8.63
C LEU A 125 11.58 2.77 8.87
N VAL A 126 11.35 1.85 9.81
CA VAL A 126 9.99 1.40 10.15
C VAL A 126 9.15 2.57 10.66
N ARG A 127 9.70 3.47 11.47
CA ARG A 127 8.99 4.67 11.93
C ARG A 127 8.62 5.61 10.79
N SER A 128 9.49 5.77 9.78
CA SER A 128 9.23 6.61 8.60
C SER A 128 8.03 6.11 7.79
N THR A 129 7.77 4.79 7.79
CA THR A 129 6.56 4.24 7.14
C THR A 129 5.26 4.72 7.81
N GLY A 130 5.31 5.11 9.08
CA GLY A 130 4.23 5.74 9.82
C GLY A 130 2.87 5.06 9.65
N ARG A 131 1.90 5.81 9.15
CA ARG A 131 0.54 5.34 8.82
C ARG A 131 0.31 5.20 7.31
N LEU A 132 1.36 5.04 6.51
CA LEU A 132 1.21 4.81 5.06
C LEU A 132 0.34 3.57 4.78
N ASP A 133 0.39 2.57 5.66
CA ASP A 133 -0.49 1.39 5.65
C ASP A 133 -1.99 1.70 5.83
N LYS A 134 -2.28 2.86 6.44
CA LYS A 134 -3.61 3.35 6.80
C LYS A 134 -4.02 4.57 6.00
N LEU A 135 -3.22 5.00 5.03
CA LEU A 135 -3.52 6.11 4.14
C LEU A 135 -4.55 5.64 3.10
N TRP A 136 -5.73 5.30 3.59
CA TRP A 136 -6.92 5.05 2.81
C TRP A 136 -7.61 6.39 2.62
N VAL A 137 -8.08 6.66 1.40
CA VAL A 137 -8.98 7.74 1.02
C VAL A 137 -10.16 7.73 1.99
N SER A 138 -9.99 8.45 3.09
CA SER A 138 -10.97 8.60 4.14
C SER A 138 -11.38 10.03 4.02
N GLU A 139 -12.63 10.26 3.68
CA GLU A 139 -13.24 11.57 3.79
C GLU A 139 -12.90 12.11 5.18
N ARG A 140 -12.23 13.27 5.24
CA ARG A 140 -12.18 14.02 6.48
C ARG A 140 -13.64 14.19 6.91
N ALA A 141 -13.96 13.79 8.13
CA ALA A 141 -15.21 14.18 8.74
C ALA A 141 -15.24 15.72 8.71
N ALA A 142 -16.00 16.28 7.78
CA ALA A 142 -16.45 17.65 7.92
C ALA A 142 -17.29 17.67 9.20
N GLY A 143 -16.95 18.59 10.10
CA GLY A 143 -17.50 18.68 11.45
C GLY A 143 -19.00 18.86 11.52
#